data_AF-A0A833JLV2-F1
#
_entry.id   AF-A0A833JLV2-F1
#
_cell.length_a   1.000
_cell.length_b   1.000
_cell.length_c   1.000
_cell.angle_alpha   90.00
_cell.angle_beta   90.00
_cell.angle_gamma   90.00
#
_symmetry.space_group_name_H-M   'P 1'
#
loop_
_entity.id
_entity.type
_entity.pdbx_description
1 polymer ?
#
loop_
_entity_poly.entity_id
_entity_poly.type
_entity_poly.pdbx_seq_one_letter_code
_entity_poly.pdbx_strand_id
1 'polypeptide(L)'
;MFSHHPKSVIASALVVSLAGAPLAAEAGLFSTLLSGASSTEQAQSSQPEPASVIPQRYILTVEPQIASILGLNDGLLAGVQHLLTAVGGGELLFLYESVFQGAAVQLTESQATMLASLPGVKSVEPDTWMSVSASETQANATWGLDRVDQPTLPLDGRKRPATCGR
;
A
#
# COMPACT_ATOMS: atom_id res chain seq x y z
N MET A 1 -6.07 13.66 42.98
CA MET A 1 -5.92 15.10 43.23
C MET A 1 -5.43 15.73 41.94
N PHE A 2 -6.29 16.54 41.33
CA PHE A 2 -6.06 17.19 40.03
C PHE A 2 -4.91 18.21 40.13
N SER A 3 -4.10 18.30 39.08
CA SER A 3 -3.64 19.60 38.56
C SER A 3 -3.22 19.46 37.09
N HIS A 4 -4.03 20.09 36.25
CA HIS A 4 -3.67 20.55 34.92
C HIS A 4 -2.63 21.66 35.01
N HIS A 5 -1.74 21.79 34.01
CA HIS A 5 -1.81 22.94 33.12
C HIS A 5 -1.02 22.74 31.80
N PRO A 6 -1.46 23.42 30.72
CA PRO A 6 -1.14 23.13 29.32
C PRO A 6 0.01 23.98 28.77
N LYS A 7 0.55 23.60 27.61
CA LYS A 7 1.26 24.54 26.73
C LYS A 7 0.64 24.52 25.34
N SER A 8 0.17 25.70 24.96
CA SER A 8 -0.60 26.03 23.76
C SER A 8 0.32 26.41 22.60
N VAL A 9 -0.11 26.02 21.39
CA VAL A 9 -0.15 26.76 20.11
C VAL A 9 1.06 27.61 19.71
N ILE A 10 1.62 27.35 18.50
CA ILE A 10 1.88 28.43 17.52
C ILE A 10 1.57 27.91 16.10
N ALA A 11 0.53 28.49 15.50
CA ALA A 11 0.25 28.48 14.07
C ALA A 11 1.26 29.38 13.33
N SER A 12 1.70 29.01 12.14
CA SER A 12 2.43 29.94 11.27
C SER A 12 1.98 29.74 9.83
N ALA A 13 1.09 30.64 9.42
CA ALA A 13 0.79 30.94 8.03
C ALA A 13 1.87 31.88 7.49
N LEU A 14 2.38 31.62 6.29
CA LEU A 14 3.10 32.62 5.51
C LEU A 14 2.49 32.65 4.10
N VAL A 15 1.64 33.66 3.88
CA VAL A 15 1.17 34.05 2.55
C VAL A 15 2.15 35.09 2.02
N VAL A 16 2.60 34.95 0.77
CA VAL A 16 3.37 35.98 0.07
C VAL A 16 2.57 36.36 -1.17
N SER A 17 1.93 37.52 -1.10
CA SER A 17 1.37 38.24 -2.25
C SER A 17 2.36 39.32 -2.67
N LEU A 18 2.69 39.38 -3.97
CA LEU A 18 3.36 40.54 -4.55
C LEU A 18 2.58 40.99 -5.78
N ALA A 19 2.05 42.21 -5.70
CA ALA A 19 1.37 42.92 -6.77
C ALA A 19 2.37 43.76 -7.58
N GLY A 20 2.18 43.84 -8.89
CA GLY A 20 2.88 44.78 -9.76
C GLY A 20 2.24 44.85 -11.14
N ALA A 21 1.71 46.01 -11.50
CA ALA A 21 1.27 46.38 -12.85
C ALA A 21 1.94 47.70 -13.25
N PRO A 22 2.27 47.88 -14.54
CA PRO A 22 1.80 49.09 -15.22
C PRO A 22 1.33 48.87 -16.67
N LEU A 23 0.48 49.80 -17.11
CA LEU A 23 -0.17 49.92 -18.42
C LEU A 23 0.73 50.53 -19.51
N ALA A 24 0.62 50.05 -20.75
CA ALA A 24 0.17 50.82 -21.95
C ALA A 24 0.70 50.21 -23.28
N ALA A 25 -0.24 50.02 -24.24
CA ALA A 25 -0.16 50.10 -25.72
C ALA A 25 1.03 49.40 -26.45
N GLU A 26 0.94 48.70 -27.58
CA GLU A 26 0.11 48.86 -28.79
C GLU A 26 0.36 47.66 -29.75
N ALA A 27 -0.69 47.30 -30.51
CA ALA A 27 -0.71 46.59 -31.80
C ALA A 27 0.13 45.29 -32.00
N GLY A 28 -0.56 44.15 -31.92
CA GLY A 28 -0.11 42.89 -32.51
C GLY A 28 -1.26 41.89 -32.59
N LEU A 29 -1.77 41.67 -33.80
CA LEU A 29 -2.87 40.76 -34.11
C LEU A 29 -2.49 39.30 -33.80
N PHE A 30 -2.97 38.74 -32.69
CA PHE A 30 -2.92 37.29 -32.44
C PHE A 30 -4.21 36.82 -31.74
N SER A 31 -5.35 37.04 -32.41
CA SER A 31 -6.55 36.28 -32.10
C SER A 31 -6.40 34.88 -32.68
N THR A 32 -6.07 33.89 -31.86
CA THR A 32 -6.81 32.62 -31.91
C THR A 32 -6.85 32.01 -30.52
N LEU A 33 -8.09 31.79 -30.11
CA LEU A 33 -8.56 31.33 -28.84
C LEU A 33 -8.19 29.85 -28.70
N LEU A 34 -7.22 29.55 -27.85
CA LEU A 34 -7.06 28.20 -27.31
C LEU A 34 -6.92 28.29 -25.80
N SER A 35 -7.99 28.73 -25.15
CA SER A 35 -8.28 28.30 -23.77
C SER A 35 -8.64 26.82 -23.81
N GLY A 36 -7.63 25.99 -24.11
CA GLY A 36 -7.64 24.62 -23.67
C GLY A 36 -7.60 24.67 -22.17
N ALA A 37 -8.72 24.34 -21.53
CA ALA A 37 -8.75 24.07 -20.11
C ALA A 37 -7.61 23.11 -19.81
N SER A 38 -6.57 23.60 -19.12
CA SER A 38 -5.69 22.73 -18.37
C SER A 38 -6.58 22.11 -17.30
N SER A 39 -7.26 21.02 -17.66
CA SER A 39 -7.63 20.02 -16.69
C SER A 39 -6.31 19.61 -16.05
N THR A 40 -6.01 20.19 -14.90
CA THR A 40 -5.16 19.54 -13.94
C THR A 40 -5.88 18.24 -13.61
N GLU A 41 -5.59 17.21 -14.39
CA GLU A 41 -5.74 15.82 -14.00
C GLU A 41 -4.88 15.69 -12.74
N GLN A 42 -5.48 16.02 -11.60
CA GLN A 42 -4.99 15.58 -10.31
C GLN A 42 -5.11 14.07 -10.37
N ALA A 43 -4.05 13.43 -10.87
CA ALA A 43 -3.71 12.09 -10.47
C ALA A 43 -3.70 12.13 -8.95
N GLN A 44 -4.83 11.74 -8.34
CA GLN A 44 -4.86 11.29 -6.96
C GLN A 44 -3.94 10.08 -6.95
N SER A 45 -2.65 10.34 -6.79
CA SER A 45 -1.70 9.40 -6.24
C SER A 45 -2.32 9.00 -4.90
N SER A 46 -3.03 7.88 -4.90
CA SER A 46 -3.35 7.16 -3.69
C SER A 46 -2.00 6.85 -3.06
N GLN A 47 -1.51 7.75 -2.21
CA GLN A 47 -0.39 7.44 -1.35
C GLN A 47 -0.87 6.20 -0.58
N PRO A 48 -0.18 5.05 -0.69
CA PRO A 48 -0.56 3.89 0.08
C PRO A 48 -0.59 4.35 1.54
N GLU A 49 -1.77 4.26 2.17
CA GLU A 49 -1.84 4.42 3.62
C GLU A 49 -0.82 3.46 4.22
N PRO A 50 -0.11 3.86 5.29
CA PRO A 50 0.89 3.00 5.89
C PRO A 50 0.25 1.66 6.22
N ALA A 51 0.67 0.60 5.50
CA ALA A 51 0.16 -0.73 5.73
C ALA A 51 0.41 -1.08 7.20
N SER A 52 -0.64 -1.49 7.92
CA SER A 52 -0.54 -1.74 9.35
C SER A 52 0.24 -3.04 9.55
N VAL A 53 1.52 -2.93 9.87
CA VAL A 53 2.42 -4.06 10.09
C VAL A 53 1.98 -4.88 11.30
N ILE A 54 2.05 -6.20 11.15
CA ILE A 54 1.79 -7.13 12.23
C ILE A 54 3.05 -7.30 13.05
N PRO A 55 2.98 -7.16 14.38
CA PRO A 55 4.14 -7.46 15.19
C PRO A 55 4.58 -8.92 15.02
N GLN A 56 5.89 -9.10 14.86
CA GLN A 56 6.59 -10.39 14.90
C GLN A 56 6.15 -11.43 13.86
N ARG A 57 5.53 -11.00 12.75
CA ARG A 57 5.10 -11.90 11.69
C ARG A 57 5.75 -11.51 10.37
N TYR A 58 6.33 -12.50 9.70
CA TYR A 58 7.11 -12.29 8.50
C TYR A 58 6.77 -13.32 7.44
N ILE A 59 6.82 -12.90 6.18
CA ILE A 59 6.77 -13.75 5.01
C ILE A 59 8.20 -14.00 4.54
N LEU A 60 8.61 -15.25 4.62
CA LEU A 60 9.89 -15.76 4.16
C LEU A 60 9.73 -16.30 2.74
N THR A 61 10.54 -15.80 1.82
CA THR A 61 10.70 -16.38 0.47
C THR A 61 12.07 -17.02 0.37
N VAL A 62 12.12 -18.28 -0.09
CA VAL A 62 13.36 -19.02 -0.24
C VAL A 62 13.59 -19.45 -1.68
N GLU A 63 14.82 -19.84 -1.97
CA GLU A 63 15.20 -20.46 -3.23
C GLU A 63 14.48 -21.81 -3.39
N PRO A 64 14.02 -22.16 -4.61
CA PRO A 64 13.30 -23.41 -4.83
C PRO A 64 14.06 -24.70 -4.50
N GLN A 65 15.38 -24.61 -4.34
CA GLN A 65 16.26 -25.73 -4.09
C GLN A 65 16.89 -25.65 -2.69
N ILE A 66 16.22 -24.98 -1.74
CA ILE A 66 16.76 -24.72 -0.40
C ILE A 66 17.26 -25.98 0.31
N ALA A 67 16.54 -27.09 0.18
CA ALA A 67 16.97 -28.37 0.75
C ALA A 67 18.33 -28.81 0.18
N SER A 68 18.51 -28.75 -1.14
CA SER A 68 19.77 -29.08 -1.80
C SER A 68 20.90 -28.11 -1.45
N ILE A 69 20.61 -26.80 -1.34
CA ILE A 69 21.57 -25.77 -0.94
C ILE A 69 22.09 -26.04 0.48
N LEU A 70 21.22 -26.52 1.37
CA LEU A 70 21.54 -26.85 2.76
C LEU A 70 22.01 -28.30 2.96
N GLY A 71 22.12 -29.10 1.88
CA GLY A 71 22.53 -30.51 1.96
C GLY A 71 21.51 -31.45 2.61
N LEU A 72 20.22 -31.07 2.59
CA LEU A 72 19.10 -31.80 3.15
C LEU A 72 18.36 -32.59 2.06
N ASN A 73 17.76 -33.73 2.45
CA ASN A 73 17.00 -34.60 1.54
C ASN A 73 15.47 -34.52 1.76
N ASP A 74 15.01 -33.74 2.74
CA ASP A 74 13.63 -33.73 3.25
C ASP A 74 12.76 -32.54 2.76
N GLY A 75 13.10 -31.95 1.61
CA GLY A 75 12.27 -30.93 0.95
C GLY A 75 12.21 -29.57 1.66
N LEU A 76 11.20 -28.74 1.30
CA LEU A 76 11.10 -27.34 1.72
C LEU A 76 10.92 -27.20 3.24
N LEU A 77 10.03 -27.99 3.85
CA LEU A 77 9.74 -27.93 5.29
C LEU A 77 11.02 -28.10 6.12
N ALA A 78 11.83 -29.11 5.79
CA ALA A 78 13.09 -29.35 6.50
C ALA A 78 14.09 -28.20 6.31
N GLY A 79 14.15 -27.62 5.11
CA GLY A 79 14.95 -26.42 4.83
C GLY A 79 14.53 -25.23 5.69
N VAL A 80 13.23 -24.91 5.72
CA VAL A 80 12.71 -23.81 6.54
C VAL A 80 12.94 -24.06 8.03
N GLN A 81 12.70 -25.28 8.51
CA GLN A 81 12.93 -25.62 9.92
C GLN A 81 14.41 -25.48 10.31
N HIS A 82 15.32 -25.88 9.42
CA HIS A 82 16.76 -25.71 9.62
C HIS A 82 17.15 -24.24 9.70
N LEU A 83 16.62 -23.39 8.82
CA LEU A 83 16.83 -21.94 8.84
C LEU A 83 16.31 -21.32 10.14
N LEU A 84 15.12 -21.72 10.60
CA LEU A 84 14.57 -21.26 11.88
C LEU A 84 15.47 -21.68 13.05
N THR A 85 15.93 -22.92 13.09
CA THR A 85 16.86 -23.36 14.14
C THR A 85 18.18 -22.57 14.10
N ALA A 86 18.69 -22.22 12.91
CA ALA A 86 19.92 -21.44 12.76
C ALA A 86 19.83 -20.02 13.34
N VAL A 87 18.65 -19.39 13.31
CA VAL A 87 18.41 -18.05 13.92
C VAL A 87 17.96 -18.12 15.38
N GLY A 88 17.99 -19.30 16.00
CA GLY A 88 17.60 -19.50 17.40
C GLY A 88 16.11 -19.80 17.61
N GLY A 89 15.42 -20.27 16.57
CA GLY A 89 14.04 -20.73 16.61
C GLY A 89 13.06 -19.81 15.88
N GLY A 90 11.79 -19.96 16.21
CA GLY A 90 10.68 -19.29 15.54
C GLY A 90 9.53 -20.27 15.33
N GLU A 91 8.32 -19.73 15.15
CA GLU A 91 7.13 -20.54 14.90
C GLU A 91 6.81 -20.55 13.42
N LEU A 92 6.65 -21.73 12.82
CA LEU A 92 6.13 -21.87 11.47
C LEU A 92 4.61 -21.78 11.51
N LEU A 93 4.06 -20.72 10.92
CA LEU A 93 2.61 -20.52 10.84
C LEU A 93 2.02 -21.23 9.62
N PHE A 94 2.68 -21.10 8.48
CA PHE A 94 2.20 -21.64 7.22
C PHE A 94 3.35 -21.91 6.25
N LEU A 95 3.21 -22.92 5.41
CA LEU A 95 4.18 -23.26 4.37
C LEU A 95 3.56 -23.04 2.98
N TYR A 96 4.25 -22.29 2.14
CA TYR A 96 3.86 -22.07 0.75
C TYR A 96 4.72 -22.98 -0.13
N GLU A 97 4.09 -23.98 -0.76
CA GLU A 97 4.78 -24.95 -1.62
C GLU A 97 4.33 -24.86 -3.08
N SER A 98 3.07 -24.47 -3.34
CA SER A 98 2.46 -24.58 -4.67
C SER A 98 2.66 -23.36 -5.57
N VAL A 99 2.63 -22.15 -4.99
CA VAL A 99 2.66 -20.88 -5.74
C VAL A 99 4.06 -20.29 -5.82
N PHE A 100 4.82 -20.42 -4.75
CA PHE A 100 6.24 -20.12 -4.62
C PHE A 100 6.76 -20.91 -3.42
N GLN A 101 8.07 -21.02 -3.27
CA GLN A 101 8.66 -21.66 -2.09
C GLN A 101 8.91 -20.63 -1.00
N GLY A 102 8.22 -20.81 0.12
CA GLY A 102 8.30 -19.89 1.24
C GLY A 102 7.50 -20.33 2.45
N ALA A 103 7.44 -19.46 3.45
CA ALA A 103 6.73 -19.70 4.70
C ALA A 103 6.25 -18.41 5.34
N ALA A 104 5.15 -18.48 6.10
CA ALA A 104 4.80 -17.46 7.09
C ALA A 104 5.33 -17.92 8.45
N VAL A 105 6.05 -17.04 9.14
CA VAL A 105 6.76 -17.37 10.38
C VAL A 105 6.59 -16.29 11.43
N GLN A 106 6.57 -16.67 12.71
CA GLN A 106 6.68 -15.73 13.82
C GLN A 106 8.09 -15.71 14.38
N LEU A 107 8.66 -14.51 14.45
CA LEU A 107 10.03 -14.28 14.88
C LEU A 107 10.25 -12.81 15.29
N THR A 108 11.30 -12.56 16.05
CA THR A 108 11.70 -11.20 16.42
C THR A 108 12.38 -10.47 15.26
N GLU A 109 12.39 -9.14 15.27
CA GLU A 109 13.03 -8.34 14.22
C GLU A 109 14.53 -8.64 14.05
N SER A 110 15.23 -8.89 15.15
CA SER A 110 16.63 -9.31 15.12
C SER A 110 16.81 -10.67 14.43
N GLN A 111 15.93 -11.63 14.71
CA GLN A 111 15.91 -12.93 14.03
C GLN A 111 15.57 -12.79 12.55
N ALA A 112 14.65 -11.89 12.19
CA ALA A 112 14.27 -11.64 10.79
C ALA A 112 15.48 -11.14 9.99
N THR A 113 16.23 -10.22 10.58
CA THR A 113 17.43 -9.63 9.98
C THR A 113 18.53 -10.67 9.81
N MET A 114 18.73 -11.55 10.81
CA MET A 114 19.67 -12.66 10.69
C MET A 114 19.22 -13.65 9.61
N LEU A 115 17.92 -13.98 9.56
CA LEU A 115 17.35 -14.90 8.59
C LEU A 115 17.57 -14.42 7.16
N ALA A 116 17.43 -13.12 6.91
CA ALA A 116 17.69 -12.50 5.61
C ALA A 116 19.14 -12.63 5.13
N SER A 117 20.09 -12.89 6.04
CA SER A 117 21.51 -13.08 5.71
C SER A 117 21.89 -14.54 5.43
N LEU A 118 20.97 -15.50 5.64
CA LEU A 118 21.26 -16.92 5.49
C LEU A 118 21.25 -17.36 4.01
N PRO A 119 22.09 -18.35 3.64
CA PRO A 119 22.13 -18.86 2.28
C PRO A 119 20.78 -19.48 1.89
N GLY A 120 20.34 -19.17 0.68
CA GLY A 120 19.09 -19.69 0.12
C GLY A 120 17.83 -18.94 0.57
N VAL A 121 17.94 -17.93 1.43
CA VAL A 121 16.86 -16.98 1.71
C VAL A 121 16.89 -15.89 0.65
N LYS A 122 15.75 -15.67 -0.01
CA LYS A 122 15.61 -14.66 -1.06
C LYS A 122 15.10 -13.32 -0.52
N SER A 123 14.13 -13.37 0.38
CA SER A 123 13.58 -12.19 1.02
C SER A 123 12.89 -12.54 2.33
N VAL A 124 12.90 -11.59 3.27
CA VAL A 124 12.13 -11.62 4.52
C VAL A 124 11.40 -10.29 4.63
N GLU A 125 10.07 -10.33 4.55
CA GLU A 125 9.23 -9.12 4.58
C GLU A 125 8.26 -9.19 5.77
N PRO A 126 8.01 -8.07 6.49
CA PRO A 126 6.95 -8.03 7.50
C PRO A 126 5.58 -8.29 6.88
N ASP A 127 4.78 -9.12 7.53
CA ASP A 127 3.38 -9.31 7.14
C ASP A 127 2.56 -8.09 7.59
N THR A 128 1.57 -7.67 6.80
CA THR A 128 0.86 -6.39 6.97
C THR A 128 -0.64 -6.52 6.67
N TRP A 129 -1.46 -5.72 7.37
CA TRP A 129 -2.88 -5.62 7.09
C TRP A 129 -3.11 -4.79 5.83
N MET A 130 -3.91 -5.33 4.94
CA MET A 130 -4.43 -4.62 3.79
C MET A 130 -5.82 -4.09 4.11
N SER A 131 -5.98 -2.78 4.03
CA SER A 131 -7.28 -2.11 4.13
C SER A 131 -7.72 -1.66 2.75
N VAL A 132 -8.92 -2.04 2.34
CA VAL A 132 -9.55 -1.50 1.14
C VAL A 132 -10.43 -0.32 1.55
N SER A 133 -10.06 0.89 1.15
CA SER A 133 -10.91 2.08 1.31
C SER A 133 -12.06 2.04 0.31
N ALA A 134 -13.04 1.17 0.55
CA ALA A 134 -14.24 1.04 -0.29
C ALA A 134 -15.37 1.89 0.28
N SER A 135 -15.32 3.22 0.13
CA SER A 135 -16.49 4.03 0.49
C SER A 135 -16.53 5.39 -0.18
N GLU A 136 -16.52 5.43 -1.51
CA GLU A 136 -17.01 6.61 -2.22
C GLU A 136 -18.06 6.19 -3.26
N THR A 137 -19.31 6.57 -3.01
CA THR A 137 -20.37 6.50 -4.00
C THR A 137 -20.06 7.52 -5.07
N GLN A 138 -19.61 7.06 -6.24
CA GLN A 138 -19.36 7.95 -7.36
C GLN A 138 -20.70 8.35 -7.98
N ALA A 139 -21.03 9.64 -7.87
CA ALA A 139 -22.14 10.24 -8.61
C ALA A 139 -21.71 10.46 -10.07
N ASN A 140 -22.60 10.18 -11.02
CA ASN A 140 -22.35 10.33 -12.46
C ASN A 140 -21.30 9.35 -13.02
N ALA A 141 -21.57 8.04 -12.91
CA ALA A 141 -20.67 6.99 -13.38
C ALA A 141 -20.42 7.07 -14.91
N THR A 142 -19.24 7.56 -15.30
CA THR A 142 -18.88 7.94 -16.67
C THR A 142 -18.91 6.80 -17.70
N TRP A 143 -18.85 5.54 -17.26
CA TRP A 143 -18.81 4.36 -18.15
C TRP A 143 -20.05 3.45 -18.06
N GLY A 144 -21.20 3.98 -17.65
CA GLY A 144 -22.44 3.19 -17.59
C GLY A 144 -22.37 2.03 -16.59
N LEU A 145 -21.55 2.19 -15.54
CA LEU A 145 -21.35 1.19 -14.49
C LEU A 145 -22.64 0.83 -13.76
N ASP A 146 -23.64 1.71 -13.81
CA ASP A 146 -24.99 1.53 -13.25
C ASP A 146 -25.68 0.22 -13.70
N ARG A 147 -25.38 -0.29 -14.91
CA ARG A 147 -25.98 -1.56 -15.37
C ARG A 147 -25.47 -2.80 -14.65
N VAL A 148 -24.37 -2.69 -13.90
CA VAL A 148 -23.81 -3.82 -13.13
C VAL A 148 -24.49 -3.96 -11.76
N ASP A 149 -24.91 -2.84 -11.16
CA ASP A 149 -25.59 -2.80 -9.85
C ASP A 149 -27.08 -2.46 -9.92
N GLN A 150 -27.58 -2.01 -11.08
CA GLN A 150 -28.99 -1.76 -11.36
C GLN A 150 -29.44 -2.46 -12.68
N PRO A 151 -29.97 -3.69 -12.61
CA PRO A 151 -30.48 -4.39 -13.79
C PRO A 151 -31.83 -3.84 -14.30
N THR A 152 -32.57 -3.10 -13.46
CA THR A 152 -33.93 -2.63 -13.75
C THR A 152 -33.99 -1.12 -13.95
N LEU A 153 -34.59 -0.69 -15.07
CA LEU A 153 -34.80 0.72 -15.40
C LEU A 153 -35.88 1.38 -14.52
N PRO A 154 -35.88 2.72 -14.36
CA PRO A 154 -34.93 3.70 -14.93
C PRO A 154 -33.63 3.82 -14.10
N LEU A 155 -32.50 4.11 -14.79
CA LEU A 155 -31.16 4.20 -14.19
C LEU A 155 -31.02 5.41 -13.25
N ASP A 156 -30.38 5.23 -12.08
CA ASP A 156 -30.25 6.26 -11.03
C ASP A 156 -28.94 7.09 -11.15
N GLY A 157 -27.97 6.61 -11.94
CA GLY A 157 -26.72 7.29 -12.25
C GLY A 157 -25.69 7.26 -11.13
N ARG A 158 -25.85 6.36 -10.15
CA ARG A 158 -24.99 6.24 -8.96
C ARG A 158 -24.41 4.84 -8.90
N LYS A 159 -23.08 4.75 -8.87
CA LYS A 159 -22.40 3.48 -8.63
C LYS A 159 -22.29 3.24 -7.12
N ARG A 160 -22.87 2.14 -6.63
CA ARG A 160 -22.60 1.67 -5.26
C ARG A 160 -21.35 0.80 -5.24
N PRO A 161 -20.43 0.99 -4.27
CA PRO A 161 -19.38 0.01 -4.05
C PRO A 161 -20.04 -1.31 -3.65
N ALA A 162 -19.58 -2.43 -4.23
CA ALA A 162 -20.07 -3.74 -3.84
C ALA A 162 -19.68 -3.97 -2.37
N THR A 163 -20.64 -3.83 -1.45
CA THR A 163 -20.46 -4.27 -0.07
C THR A 163 -20.40 -5.79 -0.11
N CYS A 164 -19.19 -6.35 -0.07
CA CYS A 164 -19.02 -7.77 0.22
C CYS A 164 -19.80 -8.07 1.51
N GLY A 165 -20.79 -8.95 1.41
CA GLY A 165 -21.67 -9.33 2.50
C GLY A 165 -20.89 -9.85 3.71
N ARG A 166 -21.47 -9.61 4.88
CA ARG A 166 -21.00 -10.04 6.22
C ARG A 166 -20.84 -11.55 6.31
#